data_AF-A0A2D7ZK58-F1
#
_entry.id   AF-A0A2D7ZK58-F1
#
_cell.length_a   1.000
_cell.length_b   1.000
_cell.length_c   1.000
_cell.angle_alpha   90.00
_cell.angle_beta   90.00
_cell.angle_gamma   90.00
#
_symmetry.space_group_name_H-M   'P 1'
#
loop_
_entity.id
_entity.type
_entity.pdbx_description
1 polymer ?
#
loop_
_entity_poly.entity_id
_entity_poly.type
_entity_poly.pdbx_seq_one_letter_code
_entity_poly.pdbx_strand_id
1 'polypeptide(L)'
;MVQIASPAVEFPPASADDWRALVLKTLGDKPPESLTTATADGLTIAPLYGAGGGGALPTRPFDPDRAWDLRAATRHPDPARANADILADLEGGAASVLVTIDPSAQAGVAVGATEDLARVLEGVILELAPVALDAGLLGVQAADWLSGVAKASPAALLQFHLDPLSAFARAGESPGPIEAHIFACAGAAARHAVTYPQAQLFLASGAVVHEAGGGAACEIAFAAASALAYAKAMVRAGMAMDQAFSRITLGLAAEADYFLTIGKLRAARLVWARLTSACGLDVPARIEARSSQRMLTRRDPWTNMLRLTSAGFGAAVGGADAIVLGAFTDALGRPSPLARRQSRNTQLVLMEEAHIGRVADPAAGSGYVEALTDQIARAAWSAFQVTEGMGGVVSALTAGHIAAEVETTCTARAEAGEPAIVGVTAYPPAKDEPVEVDTSAGAAVDGPSARLPGPDGRCPPLAPLRISEPFEIEAAQ
;
A
#
# COMPACT_ATOMS: atom_id res chain seq x y z
N MET A 1 -4.72 -16.47 37.60
CA MET A 1 -4.15 -15.13 37.85
C MET A 1 -2.77 -15.32 38.45
N VAL A 2 -1.71 -15.17 37.65
CA VAL A 2 -0.36 -15.04 38.22
C VAL A 2 -0.30 -13.63 38.79
N GLN A 3 -0.29 -13.51 40.12
CA GLN A 3 0.11 -12.27 40.78
C GLN A 3 1.57 -12.04 40.40
N ILE A 4 1.81 -11.10 39.48
CA ILE A 4 3.16 -10.60 39.24
C ILE A 4 3.52 -9.88 40.54
N ALA A 5 4.36 -10.52 41.36
CA ALA A 5 4.92 -9.89 42.55
C ALA A 5 5.63 -8.62 42.11
N SER A 6 5.22 -7.47 42.65
CA SER A 6 5.97 -6.22 42.50
C SER A 6 7.41 -6.49 42.97
N PRO A 7 8.44 -6.15 42.19
CA PRO A 7 9.81 -6.28 42.69
C PRO A 7 9.90 -5.49 44.00
N ALA A 8 10.60 -6.07 44.98
CA ALA A 8 10.64 -5.66 46.39
C ALA A 8 11.35 -4.32 46.67
N VAL A 9 11.23 -3.34 45.77
CA VAL A 9 11.75 -1.99 45.93
C VAL A 9 10.60 -1.00 45.79
N GLU A 10 10.09 -0.54 46.93
CA GLU A 10 9.09 0.53 47.00
C GLU A 10 9.78 1.88 46.77
N PHE A 11 9.85 2.30 45.50
CA PHE A 11 10.15 3.69 45.17
C PHE A 11 8.89 4.55 45.35
N PRO A 12 9.00 5.83 45.72
CA PRO A 12 7.88 6.75 45.61
C PRO A 12 7.41 6.81 44.15
N PRO A 13 6.10 6.95 43.90
CA PRO A 13 5.58 7.05 42.54
C PRO A 13 6.19 8.26 41.84
N ALA A 14 6.84 8.03 40.70
CA ALA A 14 7.39 9.10 39.88
C ALA A 14 6.25 9.85 39.17
N SER A 15 6.33 11.17 39.18
CA SER A 15 5.39 12.05 38.49
C SER A 15 5.97 12.57 37.15
N ALA A 16 5.08 13.12 36.31
CA ALA A 16 5.50 13.82 35.09
C ALA A 16 6.39 15.03 35.40
N ASP A 17 6.19 15.67 36.55
CA ASP A 17 6.99 16.82 36.99
C ASP A 17 8.41 16.39 37.39
N ASP A 18 8.56 15.23 38.06
CA ASP A 18 9.86 14.66 38.39
C ASP A 18 10.67 14.36 37.13
N TRP A 19 10.02 13.77 36.12
CA TRP A 19 10.63 13.54 34.81
C TRP A 19 11.01 14.86 34.12
N ARG A 20 10.11 15.86 34.10
CA ARG A 20 10.37 17.16 33.45
C ARG A 20 11.54 17.89 34.10
N ALA A 21 11.69 17.81 35.42
CA ALA A 21 12.83 18.37 36.13
C ALA A 21 14.17 17.74 35.69
N LEU A 22 14.20 16.42 35.48
CA LEU A 22 15.38 15.71 34.96
C LEU A 22 15.68 16.08 33.50
N VAL A 23 14.65 16.25 32.67
CA VAL A 23 14.80 16.69 31.28
C VAL A 23 15.43 18.08 31.22
N LEU A 24 14.89 19.04 31.97
CA LEU A 24 15.42 20.41 32.05
C LEU A 24 16.89 20.42 32.49
N LYS A 25 17.21 19.62 33.51
CA LYS A 25 18.60 19.46 33.98
C LYS A 25 19.54 18.91 32.89
N THR A 26 19.04 17.99 32.06
CA THR A 26 19.82 17.33 31.01
C THR A 26 19.99 18.21 29.76
N LEU A 27 18.96 18.97 29.40
CA LEU A 27 18.96 19.85 28.23
C LEU A 27 19.79 21.14 28.45
N GLY A 28 20.04 21.52 29.70
CA GLY A 28 20.73 22.77 30.01
C GLY A 28 19.93 23.97 29.52
N ASP A 29 20.51 24.76 28.61
CA ASP A 29 19.87 25.96 28.05
C ASP A 29 18.86 25.67 26.91
N LYS A 30 18.76 24.42 26.44
CA LYS A 30 17.82 24.07 25.37
C LYS A 30 16.39 23.93 25.90
N PRO A 31 15.38 24.48 25.22
CA PRO A 31 13.98 24.35 25.63
C PRO A 31 13.50 22.88 25.49
N PRO A 32 12.68 22.34 26.41
CA PRO A 32 12.10 20.99 26.30
C PRO A 32 11.38 20.72 24.99
N GLU A 33 10.80 21.77 24.40
CA GLU A 33 10.09 21.73 23.13
C GLU A 33 11.01 21.31 21.97
N SER A 34 12.34 21.48 22.09
CA SER A 34 13.30 21.03 21.09
C SER A 34 13.37 19.50 20.92
N LEU A 35 12.79 18.74 21.84
CA LEU A 35 12.69 17.28 21.76
C LEU A 35 11.45 16.81 20.97
N THR A 36 10.54 17.74 20.67
CA THR A 36 9.35 17.44 19.88
C THR A 36 9.70 17.59 18.40
N THR A 37 9.44 16.53 17.63
CA THR A 37 9.63 16.55 16.17
C THR A 37 8.27 16.50 15.48
N ALA A 38 8.26 16.65 14.16
CA ALA A 38 7.07 16.49 13.35
C ALA A 38 7.34 15.55 12.17
N THR A 39 6.31 14.84 11.72
CA THR A 39 6.35 14.17 10.43
C THR A 39 6.36 15.20 9.29
N ALA A 40 6.66 14.77 8.06
CA ALA A 40 6.56 15.64 6.88
C ALA A 40 5.15 16.23 6.68
N ASP A 41 4.13 15.60 7.28
CA ASP A 41 2.73 15.99 7.19
C ASP A 41 2.31 16.90 8.36
N GLY A 42 3.29 17.38 9.15
CA GLY A 42 3.06 18.26 10.30
C GLY A 42 2.50 17.56 11.54
N LEU A 43 2.48 16.22 11.60
CA LEU A 43 1.98 15.49 12.77
C LEU A 43 3.02 15.49 13.87
N THR A 44 2.60 15.81 15.10
CA THR A 44 3.51 16.04 16.22
C THR A 44 3.97 14.71 16.84
N ILE A 45 5.28 14.57 17.00
CA ILE A 45 5.95 13.46 17.70
C ILE A 45 6.57 14.00 18.99
N ALA A 46 5.96 13.67 20.12
CA ALA A 46 6.45 14.03 21.45
C ALA A 46 7.54 13.05 21.91
N PRO A 47 8.48 13.48 22.78
CA PRO A 47 9.54 12.60 23.29
C PRO A 47 9.06 11.54 24.28
N LEU A 48 7.86 11.71 24.86
CA LEU A 48 7.26 10.78 25.81
C LEU A 48 5.75 10.80 25.67
N TYR A 49 5.14 9.61 25.69
CA TYR A 49 3.71 9.42 25.68
C TYR A 49 3.28 8.69 26.96
N GLY A 50 2.15 9.11 27.53
CA GLY A 50 1.50 8.36 28.61
C GLY A 50 0.95 7.02 28.11
N ALA A 51 0.48 6.16 29.00
CA ALA A 51 -0.17 4.91 28.60
C ALA A 51 -1.31 5.19 27.61
N GLY A 52 -1.32 4.47 26.48
CA GLY A 52 -2.37 4.61 25.47
C GLY A 52 -3.71 4.17 26.06
N GLY A 53 -4.77 4.95 25.83
CA GLY A 53 -6.12 4.45 26.07
C GLY A 53 -6.35 3.28 25.12
N GLY A 54 -6.63 2.08 25.66
CA GLY A 54 -6.87 0.87 24.88
C GLY A 54 -8.22 0.89 24.16
N GLY A 55 -8.43 1.87 23.28
CA GLY A 55 -9.60 1.91 22.41
C GLY A 55 -9.61 0.66 21.53
N ALA A 56 -10.74 -0.06 21.50
CA ALA A 56 -10.88 -1.21 20.63
C ALA A 56 -10.83 -0.76 19.17
N LEU A 57 -9.76 -1.11 18.46
CA LEU A 57 -9.73 -0.96 17.00
C LEU A 57 -10.74 -1.92 16.36
N PRO A 58 -11.35 -1.54 15.22
CA PRO A 58 -12.15 -2.45 14.42
C PRO A 58 -11.35 -3.72 14.10
N THR A 59 -11.92 -4.87 14.45
CA THR A 59 -11.26 -6.17 14.29
C THR A 59 -11.23 -6.61 12.83
N ARG A 60 -10.15 -7.28 12.42
CA ARG A 60 -10.08 -8.06 11.19
C ARG A 60 -10.17 -9.56 11.50
N PRO A 61 -10.53 -10.41 10.54
CA PRO A 61 -10.27 -11.85 10.63
C PRO A 61 -8.77 -12.09 10.89
N PHE A 62 -8.47 -12.95 11.85
CA PHE A 62 -7.12 -13.22 12.31
C PHE A 62 -6.87 -14.72 12.34
N ASP A 63 -5.81 -15.14 11.64
CA ASP A 63 -5.31 -16.50 11.64
C ASP A 63 -3.86 -16.47 12.16
N PRO A 64 -3.57 -17.01 13.36
CA PRO A 64 -2.23 -16.96 13.93
C PRO A 64 -1.21 -17.85 13.18
N ASP A 65 -1.65 -18.79 12.35
CA ASP A 65 -0.78 -19.64 11.54
C ASP A 65 -0.53 -19.03 10.15
N ARG A 66 -1.42 -18.13 9.70
CA ARG A 66 -1.24 -17.35 8.46
C ARG A 66 -1.71 -15.91 8.64
N ALA A 67 -0.92 -15.15 9.40
CA ALA A 67 -1.31 -13.85 9.91
C ALA A 67 -1.64 -12.80 8.82
N TRP A 68 -1.07 -12.95 7.63
CA TRP A 68 -1.39 -12.19 6.42
C TRP A 68 -1.19 -13.03 5.16
N ASP A 69 -1.76 -12.59 4.06
CA ASP A 69 -1.51 -13.10 2.72
C ASP A 69 -0.15 -12.58 2.20
N LEU A 70 0.87 -13.45 2.21
CA LEU A 70 2.16 -13.20 1.56
C LEU A 70 1.95 -13.25 0.05
N ARG A 71 1.81 -12.08 -0.57
CA ARG A 71 1.56 -11.98 -2.01
C ARG A 71 2.83 -11.68 -2.78
N ALA A 72 3.20 -12.59 -3.68
CA ALA A 72 4.33 -12.39 -4.58
C ALA A 72 3.90 -11.63 -5.83
N ALA A 73 4.61 -10.55 -6.17
CA ALA A 73 4.33 -9.76 -7.38
C ALA A 73 5.17 -10.23 -8.57
N THR A 74 4.58 -10.26 -9.77
CA THR A 74 5.29 -10.52 -11.02
C THR A 74 5.01 -9.46 -12.06
N ARG A 75 6.09 -9.07 -12.76
CA ARG A 75 6.10 -8.07 -13.83
C ARG A 75 7.09 -8.43 -14.93
N HIS A 76 7.45 -9.72 -15.03
CA HIS A 76 8.35 -10.17 -16.08
C HIS A 76 7.62 -10.07 -17.42
N PRO A 77 8.19 -9.43 -18.45
CA PRO A 77 7.45 -9.15 -19.68
C PRO A 77 7.05 -10.39 -20.46
N ASP A 78 7.87 -11.45 -20.45
CA ASP A 78 7.51 -12.75 -21.06
C ASP A 78 6.51 -13.53 -20.18
N PRO A 79 5.31 -13.87 -20.68
CA PRO A 79 4.31 -14.67 -19.97
C PRO A 79 4.81 -16.04 -19.47
N ALA A 80 5.65 -16.73 -20.25
CA ALA A 80 6.14 -18.06 -19.86
C ALA A 80 7.12 -17.96 -18.68
N ARG A 81 7.96 -16.94 -18.68
CA ARG A 81 8.85 -16.68 -17.54
C ARG A 81 8.09 -16.15 -16.34
N ALA A 82 7.09 -15.29 -16.54
CA ALA A 82 6.21 -14.84 -15.47
C ALA A 82 5.50 -16.01 -14.78
N ASN A 83 5.05 -17.02 -15.54
CA ASN A 83 4.50 -18.26 -15.00
C ASN A 83 5.51 -19.04 -14.17
N ALA A 84 6.72 -19.28 -14.69
CA ALA A 84 7.76 -19.99 -13.96
C ALA A 84 8.12 -19.29 -12.64
N ASP A 85 8.20 -17.96 -12.66
CA ASP A 85 8.44 -17.14 -11.46
C ASP A 85 7.28 -17.26 -10.46
N ILE A 86 6.02 -17.26 -10.93
CA ILE A 86 4.82 -17.47 -10.10
C ILE A 86 4.88 -18.83 -9.39
N LEU A 87 5.10 -19.92 -10.14
CA LEU A 87 5.11 -21.27 -9.57
C LEU A 87 6.24 -21.43 -8.55
N ALA A 88 7.44 -20.90 -8.86
CA ALA A 88 8.57 -20.92 -7.93
C ALA A 88 8.30 -20.14 -6.63
N ASP A 89 7.54 -19.04 -6.69
CA ASP A 89 7.17 -18.29 -5.49
C ASP A 89 6.09 -19.00 -4.67
N LEU A 90 5.08 -19.59 -5.31
CA LEU A 90 4.04 -20.37 -4.65
C LEU A 90 4.62 -21.62 -3.96
N GLU A 91 5.47 -22.39 -4.66
CA GLU A 91 6.22 -23.51 -4.07
C GLU A 91 7.19 -23.03 -2.97
N GLY A 92 7.67 -21.80 -3.09
CA GLY A 92 8.56 -21.16 -2.13
C GLY A 92 7.87 -20.59 -0.88
N GLY A 93 6.56 -20.76 -0.72
CA GLY A 93 5.79 -20.33 0.45
C GLY A 93 4.94 -19.07 0.26
N ALA A 94 4.89 -18.50 -0.95
CA ALA A 94 3.94 -17.43 -1.23
C ALA A 94 2.51 -17.97 -1.21
N ALA A 95 1.59 -17.12 -0.74
CA ALA A 95 0.19 -17.47 -0.57
C ALA A 95 -0.66 -17.19 -1.80
N SER A 96 -0.33 -16.11 -2.49
CA SER A 96 -1.06 -15.58 -3.62
C SER A 96 -0.10 -14.87 -4.56
N VAL A 97 -0.60 -14.49 -5.73
CA VAL A 97 0.18 -13.74 -6.73
C VAL A 97 -0.51 -12.45 -7.16
N LEU A 98 0.31 -11.44 -7.46
CA LEU A 98 -0.10 -10.21 -8.12
C LEU A 98 0.54 -10.15 -9.51
N VAL A 99 -0.28 -10.11 -10.56
CA VAL A 99 0.17 -10.01 -11.95
C VAL A 99 -0.01 -8.58 -12.45
N THR A 100 1.08 -7.87 -12.70
CA THR A 100 1.03 -6.57 -13.37
C THR A 100 0.90 -6.78 -14.87
N ILE A 101 -0.21 -6.33 -15.46
CA ILE A 101 -0.53 -6.48 -16.88
C ILE A 101 -0.09 -5.23 -17.63
N ASP A 102 0.71 -5.43 -18.67
CA ASP A 102 1.14 -4.37 -19.57
C ASP A 102 1.40 -4.94 -20.98
N PRO A 103 0.45 -4.79 -21.93
CA PRO A 103 0.64 -5.25 -23.30
C PRO A 103 1.89 -4.66 -23.99
N SER A 104 2.39 -3.50 -23.54
CA SER A 104 3.60 -2.87 -24.09
C SER A 104 4.90 -3.52 -23.62
N ALA A 105 4.81 -4.40 -22.60
CA ALA A 105 5.92 -5.12 -22.00
C ALA A 105 7.01 -4.22 -21.38
N GLN A 106 6.70 -2.98 -21.04
CA GLN A 106 7.64 -2.02 -20.46
C GLN A 106 7.72 -2.14 -18.94
N ALA A 107 6.57 -2.28 -18.28
CA ALA A 107 6.43 -2.23 -16.83
C ALA A 107 5.74 -3.47 -16.23
N GLY A 108 5.23 -4.38 -17.07
CA GLY A 108 4.47 -5.56 -16.65
C GLY A 108 4.57 -6.73 -17.64
N VAL A 109 3.79 -7.77 -17.36
CA VAL A 109 3.66 -8.97 -18.19
C VAL A 109 2.88 -8.64 -19.46
N ALA A 110 3.40 -9.05 -20.62
CA ALA A 110 2.77 -8.82 -21.91
C ALA A 110 1.53 -9.70 -22.08
N VAL A 111 0.37 -9.16 -21.70
CA VAL A 111 -0.93 -9.83 -21.76
C VAL A 111 -1.89 -8.96 -22.56
N GLY A 112 -2.28 -9.42 -23.75
CA GLY A 112 -3.22 -8.75 -24.64
C GLY A 112 -4.56 -9.47 -24.81
N ALA A 113 -4.63 -10.73 -24.38
CA ALA A 113 -5.82 -11.58 -24.48
C ALA A 113 -5.91 -12.60 -23.33
N THR A 114 -7.03 -13.33 -23.29
CA THR A 114 -7.28 -14.40 -22.30
C THR A 114 -6.24 -15.51 -22.37
N GLU A 115 -5.79 -15.86 -23.59
CA GLU A 115 -4.83 -16.93 -23.84
C GLU A 115 -3.45 -16.59 -23.25
N ASP A 116 -3.05 -15.31 -23.29
CA ASP A 116 -1.80 -14.86 -22.67
C ASP A 116 -1.88 -15.00 -21.16
N LEU A 117 -2.99 -14.56 -20.54
CA LEU A 117 -3.17 -14.71 -19.09
C LEU A 117 -3.29 -16.19 -18.67
N ALA A 118 -3.90 -17.03 -19.51
CA ALA A 118 -3.95 -18.47 -19.30
C ALA A 118 -2.55 -19.09 -19.25
N ARG A 119 -1.62 -18.62 -20.12
CA ARG A 119 -0.21 -19.03 -20.08
C ARG A 119 0.50 -18.54 -18.81
N VAL A 120 0.23 -17.30 -18.38
CA VAL A 120 0.80 -16.77 -17.12
C VAL A 120 0.37 -17.61 -15.92
N LEU A 121 -0.86 -18.11 -15.91
CA LEU A 121 -1.46 -18.84 -14.79
C LEU A 121 -1.47 -20.37 -14.98
N GLU A 122 -0.75 -20.90 -15.97
CA GLU A 122 -0.69 -22.34 -16.22
C GLU A 122 -0.15 -23.07 -14.96
N GLY A 123 -0.88 -24.10 -14.50
CA GLY A 123 -0.51 -24.85 -13.29
C GLY A 123 -0.84 -24.16 -11.96
N VAL A 124 -1.33 -22.92 -11.96
CA VAL A 124 -1.79 -22.23 -10.74
C VAL A 124 -3.17 -22.76 -10.35
N ILE A 125 -3.31 -23.25 -9.12
CA ILE A 125 -4.59 -23.73 -8.58
C ILE A 125 -5.36 -22.53 -8.01
N LEU A 126 -6.29 -21.99 -8.79
CA LEU A 126 -6.99 -20.72 -8.49
C LEU A 126 -7.87 -20.76 -7.23
N GLU A 127 -8.27 -21.95 -6.78
CA GLU A 127 -9.02 -22.18 -5.54
C GLU A 127 -8.13 -22.17 -4.29
N LEU A 128 -6.80 -22.30 -4.45
CA LEU A 128 -5.83 -22.35 -3.35
C LEU A 128 -4.90 -21.14 -3.32
N ALA A 129 -4.53 -20.63 -4.50
CA ALA A 129 -3.64 -19.49 -4.67
C ALA A 129 -4.44 -18.32 -5.23
N PRO A 130 -4.83 -17.34 -4.39
CA PRO A 130 -5.53 -16.16 -4.88
C PRO A 130 -4.72 -15.44 -5.96
N VAL A 131 -5.42 -14.93 -6.98
CA VAL A 131 -4.81 -14.19 -8.08
C VAL A 131 -5.32 -12.76 -8.08
N ALA A 132 -4.40 -11.82 -7.91
CA ALA A 132 -4.64 -10.39 -8.01
C ALA A 132 -4.06 -9.82 -9.31
N LEU A 133 -4.69 -8.77 -9.84
CA LEU A 133 -4.26 -8.10 -11.06
C LEU A 133 -3.81 -6.66 -10.77
N ASP A 134 -2.89 -6.14 -11.59
CA ASP A 134 -2.61 -4.71 -11.66
C ASP A 134 -2.60 -4.30 -13.13
N ALA A 135 -3.72 -3.79 -13.63
CA ALA A 135 -3.95 -3.55 -15.06
C ALA A 135 -4.29 -2.08 -15.38
N GLY A 136 -4.28 -1.19 -14.39
CA GLY A 136 -4.66 0.21 -14.57
C GLY A 136 -6.00 0.39 -15.31
N LEU A 137 -5.99 1.18 -16.40
CA LEU A 137 -7.19 1.45 -17.21
C LEU A 137 -7.63 0.28 -18.09
N LEU A 138 -6.85 -0.81 -18.17
CA LEU A 138 -7.27 -2.08 -18.79
C LEU A 138 -8.01 -3.00 -17.81
N GLY A 139 -8.36 -2.52 -16.61
CA GLY A 139 -8.96 -3.32 -15.55
C GLY A 139 -10.18 -4.14 -15.96
N VAL A 140 -11.07 -3.59 -16.80
CA VAL A 140 -12.25 -4.34 -17.29
C VAL A 140 -11.84 -5.52 -18.16
N GLN A 141 -10.94 -5.31 -19.12
CA GLN A 141 -10.47 -6.36 -20.02
C GLN A 141 -9.70 -7.43 -19.25
N ALA A 142 -8.83 -7.01 -18.33
CA ALA A 142 -8.08 -7.91 -17.46
C ALA A 142 -8.97 -8.76 -16.55
N ALA A 143 -10.05 -8.16 -15.99
CA ALA A 143 -11.04 -8.91 -15.21
C ALA A 143 -11.80 -9.93 -16.06
N ASP A 144 -12.17 -9.57 -17.29
CA ASP A 144 -12.82 -10.47 -18.23
C ASP A 144 -11.89 -11.63 -18.65
N TRP A 145 -10.60 -11.36 -18.86
CA TRP A 145 -9.59 -12.41 -19.13
C TRP A 145 -9.42 -13.35 -17.94
N LEU A 146 -9.26 -12.83 -16.72
CA LEU A 146 -9.13 -13.66 -15.52
C LEU A 146 -10.37 -14.51 -15.29
N SER A 147 -11.55 -13.94 -15.51
CA SER A 147 -12.83 -14.67 -15.49
C SER A 147 -12.88 -15.77 -16.57
N GLY A 148 -12.31 -15.52 -17.76
CA GLY A 148 -12.16 -16.52 -18.82
C GLY A 148 -11.25 -17.69 -18.41
N VAL A 149 -10.11 -17.39 -17.79
CA VAL A 149 -9.19 -18.41 -17.24
C VAL A 149 -9.87 -19.21 -16.11
N ALA A 150 -10.61 -18.54 -15.22
CA ALA A 150 -11.27 -19.14 -14.07
C ALA A 150 -12.65 -19.76 -14.38
N LYS A 151 -13.09 -19.81 -15.65
CA LYS A 151 -14.45 -20.21 -16.03
C LYS A 151 -14.87 -21.60 -15.53
N ALA A 152 -13.92 -22.52 -15.38
CA ALA A 152 -14.14 -23.87 -14.85
C ALA A 152 -14.08 -23.96 -13.32
N SER A 153 -13.80 -22.84 -12.64
CA SER A 153 -13.48 -22.74 -11.22
C SER A 153 -14.31 -21.66 -10.51
N PRO A 154 -15.62 -21.90 -10.25
CA PRO A 154 -16.47 -20.91 -9.55
C PRO A 154 -15.99 -20.58 -8.13
N ALA A 155 -15.21 -21.46 -7.52
CA ALA A 155 -14.60 -21.28 -6.20
C ALA A 155 -13.23 -20.57 -6.26
N ALA A 156 -12.82 -20.06 -7.43
CA ALA A 156 -11.56 -19.35 -7.58
C ALA A 156 -11.52 -18.09 -6.69
N LEU A 157 -10.35 -17.86 -6.09
CA LEU A 157 -10.09 -16.74 -5.19
C LEU A 157 -9.52 -15.57 -6.01
N LEU A 158 -10.40 -14.78 -6.61
CA LEU A 158 -10.01 -13.73 -7.56
C LEU A 158 -9.99 -12.34 -6.91
N GLN A 159 -9.00 -11.52 -7.27
CA GLN A 159 -8.93 -10.12 -6.89
C GLN A 159 -8.73 -9.27 -8.14
N PHE A 160 -9.82 -8.73 -8.66
CA PHE A 160 -9.80 -8.00 -9.94
C PHE A 160 -9.08 -6.66 -9.87
N HIS A 161 -8.97 -6.08 -8.65
CA HIS A 161 -8.25 -4.83 -8.38
C HIS A 161 -8.60 -3.71 -9.37
N LEU A 162 -9.89 -3.59 -9.70
CA LEU A 162 -10.36 -2.49 -10.53
C LEU A 162 -10.05 -1.17 -9.80
N ASP A 163 -9.20 -0.34 -10.39
CA ASP A 163 -8.77 0.95 -9.82
C ASP A 163 -8.49 1.99 -10.93
N PRO A 164 -9.53 2.49 -11.62
CA PRO A 164 -9.33 3.50 -12.65
C PRO A 164 -8.89 4.85 -12.08
N LEU A 165 -9.10 5.14 -10.78
CA LEU A 165 -8.78 6.45 -10.21
C LEU A 165 -7.30 6.59 -9.92
N SER A 166 -6.65 5.57 -9.36
CA SER A 166 -5.20 5.59 -9.17
C SER A 166 -4.47 5.62 -10.51
N ALA A 167 -4.97 4.89 -11.51
CA ALA A 167 -4.40 4.91 -12.86
C ALA A 167 -4.52 6.30 -13.50
N PHE A 168 -5.69 6.93 -13.38
CA PHE A 168 -5.93 8.29 -13.85
C PHE A 168 -5.07 9.32 -13.12
N ALA A 169 -5.00 9.26 -11.79
CA ALA A 169 -4.20 10.18 -10.97
C ALA A 169 -2.71 10.07 -11.32
N ARG A 170 -2.20 8.86 -11.55
CA ARG A 170 -0.80 8.64 -11.95
C ARG A 170 -0.50 9.18 -13.34
N ALA A 171 -1.38 8.92 -14.31
CA ALA A 171 -1.16 9.32 -15.70
C ALA A 171 -1.44 10.80 -15.96
N GLY A 172 -2.32 11.43 -15.16
CA GLY A 172 -2.86 12.77 -15.44
C GLY A 172 -3.92 12.78 -16.56
N GLU A 173 -4.19 11.64 -17.19
CA GLU A 173 -5.16 11.52 -18.27
C GLU A 173 -5.83 10.14 -18.33
N SER A 174 -7.05 10.10 -18.86
CA SER A 174 -7.78 8.86 -19.18
C SER A 174 -8.31 8.92 -20.62
N PRO A 175 -8.28 7.83 -21.40
CA PRO A 175 -8.83 7.80 -22.75
C PRO A 175 -10.36 7.66 -22.67
N GLY A 176 -11.06 8.76 -22.90
CA GLY A 176 -12.46 8.95 -22.54
C GLY A 176 -12.68 9.44 -21.09
N PRO A 177 -13.93 9.75 -20.71
CA PRO A 177 -14.24 10.36 -19.41
C PRO A 177 -13.93 9.40 -18.25
N ILE A 178 -13.31 9.89 -17.18
CA ILE A 178 -12.94 9.06 -16.02
C ILE A 178 -14.18 8.45 -15.34
N GLU A 179 -15.31 9.16 -15.32
CA GLU A 179 -16.57 8.63 -14.78
C GLU A 179 -17.10 7.45 -15.61
N ALA A 180 -16.85 7.44 -16.93
CA ALA A 180 -17.20 6.32 -17.78
C ALA A 180 -16.36 5.08 -17.46
N HIS A 181 -15.08 5.25 -17.14
CA HIS A 181 -14.19 4.18 -16.67
C HIS A 181 -14.67 3.60 -15.33
N ILE A 182 -15.03 4.46 -14.37
CA ILE A 182 -15.60 4.04 -13.08
C ILE A 182 -16.88 3.23 -13.29
N PHE A 183 -17.78 3.70 -14.16
CA PHE A 183 -19.03 3.00 -14.45
C PHE A 183 -18.80 1.67 -15.17
N ALA A 184 -17.88 1.61 -16.14
CA ALA A 184 -17.52 0.38 -16.83
C ALA A 184 -16.94 -0.67 -15.88
N CYS A 185 -16.04 -0.25 -14.98
CA CYS A 185 -15.51 -1.10 -13.92
C CYS A 185 -16.61 -1.61 -13.00
N ALA A 186 -17.54 -0.74 -12.56
CA ALA A 186 -18.65 -1.14 -11.70
C ALA A 186 -19.60 -2.14 -12.37
N GLY A 187 -19.87 -1.95 -13.68
CA GLY A 187 -20.64 -2.91 -14.46
C GLY A 187 -19.94 -4.27 -14.60
N ALA A 188 -18.63 -4.29 -14.80
CA ALA A 188 -17.84 -5.52 -14.82
C ALA A 188 -17.82 -6.21 -13.45
N ALA A 189 -17.60 -5.44 -12.38
CA ALA A 189 -17.64 -5.89 -11.00
C ALA A 189 -18.97 -6.56 -10.65
N ALA A 190 -20.10 -5.93 -10.98
CA ALA A 190 -21.43 -6.50 -10.73
C ALA A 190 -21.65 -7.82 -11.48
N ARG A 191 -21.20 -7.94 -12.74
CA ARG A 191 -21.27 -9.21 -13.50
C ARG A 191 -20.43 -10.30 -12.86
N HIS A 192 -19.17 -9.99 -12.53
CA HIS A 192 -18.24 -11.00 -11.97
C HIS A 192 -18.59 -11.39 -10.54
N ALA A 193 -19.20 -10.51 -9.74
CA ALA A 193 -19.67 -10.82 -8.40
C ALA A 193 -20.75 -11.93 -8.36
N VAL A 194 -21.55 -12.06 -9.43
CA VAL A 194 -22.54 -13.15 -9.56
C VAL A 194 -21.85 -14.49 -9.79
N THR A 195 -20.81 -14.50 -10.62
CA THR A 195 -20.07 -15.72 -10.98
C THR A 195 -19.11 -16.17 -9.88
N TYR A 196 -18.46 -15.22 -9.20
CA TYR A 196 -17.43 -15.45 -8.19
C TYR A 196 -17.80 -14.79 -6.86
N PRO A 197 -18.60 -15.47 -6.02
CA PRO A 197 -19.08 -14.91 -4.75
C PRO A 197 -17.98 -14.62 -3.72
N GLN A 198 -16.74 -15.05 -3.94
CA GLN A 198 -15.59 -14.78 -3.05
C GLN A 198 -14.64 -13.72 -3.59
N ALA A 199 -14.85 -13.24 -4.82
CA ALA A 199 -13.94 -12.28 -5.43
C ALA A 199 -13.90 -10.94 -4.68
N GLN A 200 -12.74 -10.30 -4.69
CA GLN A 200 -12.58 -8.88 -4.41
C GLN A 200 -12.60 -8.12 -5.73
N LEU A 201 -13.35 -7.02 -5.79
CA LEU A 201 -13.70 -6.37 -7.06
C LEU A 201 -12.83 -5.14 -7.31
N PHE A 202 -12.76 -4.23 -6.34
CA PHE A 202 -12.03 -2.98 -6.46
C PHE A 202 -10.85 -2.93 -5.49
N LEU A 203 -9.77 -2.28 -5.92
CA LEU A 203 -8.71 -1.81 -5.04
C LEU A 203 -8.83 -0.30 -4.98
N ALA A 204 -9.16 0.27 -3.82
CA ALA A 204 -9.12 1.71 -3.62
C ALA A 204 -7.73 2.06 -3.07
N SER A 205 -6.76 2.27 -3.98
CA SER A 205 -5.37 2.49 -3.59
C SER A 205 -5.06 3.95 -3.30
N GLY A 206 -4.54 4.23 -2.11
CA GLY A 206 -3.90 5.50 -1.76
C GLY A 206 -2.44 5.57 -2.20
N ALA A 207 -1.82 4.45 -2.58
CA ALA A 207 -0.38 4.37 -2.80
C ALA A 207 0.12 5.34 -3.88
N VAL A 208 -0.71 5.71 -4.87
CA VAL A 208 -0.37 6.72 -5.89
C VAL A 208 -0.01 8.08 -5.28
N VAL A 209 -0.71 8.48 -4.20
CA VAL A 209 -0.44 9.72 -3.46
C VAL A 209 0.89 9.62 -2.71
N HIS A 210 1.11 8.49 -2.03
CA HIS A 210 2.35 8.24 -1.31
C HIS A 210 3.57 8.23 -2.22
N GLU A 211 3.50 7.50 -3.34
CA GLU A 211 4.60 7.42 -4.30
C GLU A 211 4.91 8.77 -4.96
N ALA A 212 3.91 9.65 -5.11
CA ALA A 212 4.11 11.03 -5.55
C ALA A 212 4.64 11.99 -4.47
N GLY A 213 4.91 11.48 -3.25
CA GLY A 213 5.50 12.24 -2.15
C GLY A 213 4.51 12.74 -1.10
N GLY A 214 3.22 12.45 -1.26
CA GLY A 214 2.18 12.82 -0.31
C GLY A 214 2.31 12.14 1.04
N GLY A 215 1.56 12.69 1.99
CA GLY A 215 1.52 12.25 3.37
C GLY A 215 0.56 11.10 3.66
N ALA A 216 0.71 10.50 4.84
CA ALA A 216 -0.11 9.38 5.31
C ALA A 216 -1.61 9.74 5.40
N ALA A 217 -1.92 10.97 5.83
CA ALA A 217 -3.30 11.44 5.92
C ALA A 217 -3.94 11.61 4.54
N CYS A 218 -3.21 12.21 3.60
CA CYS A 218 -3.67 12.41 2.22
C CYS A 218 -3.87 11.08 1.49
N GLU A 219 -2.96 10.13 1.70
CA GLU A 219 -3.06 8.76 1.17
C GLU A 219 -4.35 8.06 1.62
N ILE A 220 -4.64 8.06 2.93
CA ILE A 220 -5.87 7.43 3.47
C ILE A 220 -7.11 8.16 2.95
N ALA A 221 -7.09 9.50 2.91
CA ALA A 221 -8.22 10.29 2.42
C ALA A 221 -8.55 9.98 0.95
N PHE A 222 -7.53 9.87 0.11
CA PHE A 222 -7.69 9.49 -1.30
C PHE A 222 -8.25 8.07 -1.45
N ALA A 223 -7.74 7.11 -0.67
CA ALA A 223 -8.24 5.74 -0.68
C ALA A 223 -9.72 5.67 -0.23
N ALA A 224 -10.09 6.38 0.83
CA ALA A 224 -11.47 6.44 1.33
C ALA A 224 -12.43 7.11 0.33
N ALA A 225 -12.01 8.20 -0.29
CA ALA A 225 -12.81 8.90 -1.31
C ALA A 225 -13.00 8.04 -2.58
N SER A 226 -11.95 7.33 -3.00
CA SER A 226 -12.02 6.36 -4.10
C SER A 226 -12.96 5.20 -3.76
N ALA A 227 -12.86 4.63 -2.56
CA ALA A 227 -13.76 3.57 -2.11
C ALA A 227 -15.23 4.01 -2.12
N LEU A 228 -15.54 5.22 -1.66
CA LEU A 228 -16.89 5.75 -1.69
C LEU A 228 -17.39 5.96 -3.13
N ALA A 229 -16.55 6.45 -4.04
CA ALA A 229 -16.87 6.58 -5.46
C ALA A 229 -17.19 5.21 -6.10
N TYR A 230 -16.39 4.19 -5.80
CA TYR A 230 -16.60 2.82 -6.29
C TYR A 230 -17.84 2.17 -5.71
N ALA A 231 -18.10 2.33 -4.41
CA ALA A 231 -19.31 1.83 -3.78
C ALA A 231 -20.56 2.47 -4.41
N LYS A 232 -20.58 3.81 -4.59
CA LYS A 232 -21.66 4.53 -5.29
C LYS A 232 -21.87 3.99 -6.71
N ALA A 233 -20.79 3.70 -7.45
CA ALA A 233 -20.87 3.17 -8.81
C ALA A 233 -21.40 1.73 -8.85
N MET A 234 -20.96 0.84 -7.96
CA MET A 234 -21.46 -0.54 -7.85
C MET A 234 -22.94 -0.58 -7.47
N VAL A 235 -23.40 0.29 -6.57
CA VAL A 235 -24.83 0.41 -6.23
C VAL A 235 -25.65 0.84 -7.44
N ARG A 236 -25.16 1.80 -8.24
CA ARG A 236 -25.81 2.18 -9.51
C ARG A 236 -25.81 1.04 -10.53
N ALA A 237 -24.85 0.13 -10.47
CA ALA A 237 -24.79 -1.08 -11.29
C ALA A 237 -25.68 -2.22 -10.74
N GLY A 238 -26.42 -2.01 -9.65
CA GLY A 238 -27.40 -2.95 -9.12
C GLY A 238 -26.92 -3.80 -7.94
N MET A 239 -25.73 -3.56 -7.40
CA MET A 239 -25.26 -4.25 -6.18
C MET A 239 -25.88 -3.64 -4.91
N ALA A 240 -26.09 -4.47 -3.89
CA ALA A 240 -26.43 -3.98 -2.56
C ALA A 240 -25.23 -3.22 -1.95
N MET A 241 -25.50 -2.21 -1.12
CA MET A 241 -24.45 -1.31 -0.61
C MET A 241 -23.48 -2.03 0.34
N ASP A 242 -23.97 -2.93 1.18
CA ASP A 242 -23.16 -3.79 2.05
C ASP A 242 -22.23 -4.69 1.22
N GLN A 243 -22.76 -5.29 0.15
CA GLN A 243 -21.97 -6.08 -0.78
C GLN A 243 -20.92 -5.21 -1.47
N ALA A 244 -21.27 -4.01 -1.94
CA ALA A 244 -20.33 -3.10 -2.58
C ALA A 244 -19.13 -2.78 -1.67
N PHE A 245 -19.35 -2.40 -0.42
CA PHE A 245 -18.26 -2.13 0.52
C PHE A 245 -17.44 -3.37 0.88
N SER A 246 -18.08 -4.54 1.06
CA SER A 246 -17.38 -5.80 1.40
C SER A 246 -16.43 -6.33 0.31
N ARG A 247 -16.48 -5.73 -0.89
CA ARG A 247 -15.73 -6.14 -2.09
C ARG A 247 -14.66 -5.14 -2.51
N ILE A 248 -14.42 -4.12 -1.68
CA ILE A 248 -13.37 -3.13 -1.86
C ILE A 248 -12.24 -3.44 -0.90
N THR A 249 -11.03 -3.53 -1.44
CA THR A 249 -9.79 -3.56 -0.65
C THR A 249 -9.18 -2.16 -0.64
N LEU A 250 -8.69 -1.69 0.51
CA LEU A 250 -7.88 -0.47 0.59
C LEU A 250 -6.43 -0.82 0.25
N GLY A 251 -5.83 -0.11 -0.70
CA GLY A 251 -4.40 -0.24 -1.01
C GLY A 251 -3.59 0.87 -0.34
N LEU A 252 -2.56 0.53 0.45
CA LEU A 252 -1.73 1.50 1.15
C LEU A 252 -0.24 1.16 1.02
N ALA A 253 0.61 2.18 1.03
CA ALA A 253 2.05 2.02 1.01
C ALA A 253 2.59 1.64 2.40
N ALA A 254 3.62 0.80 2.44
CA ALA A 254 4.42 0.52 3.63
C ALA A 254 5.84 1.05 3.42
N GLU A 255 6.38 1.76 4.39
CA GLU A 255 7.68 2.44 4.26
C GLU A 255 8.65 2.05 5.38
N ALA A 256 9.87 2.60 5.32
CA ALA A 256 10.92 2.27 6.27
C ALA A 256 10.65 2.77 7.70
N ASP A 257 9.80 3.78 7.87
CA ASP A 257 9.27 4.19 9.18
C ASP A 257 8.16 3.21 9.61
N TYR A 258 8.55 2.29 10.50
CA TYR A 258 7.66 1.25 10.98
C TYR A 258 6.52 1.82 11.83
N PHE A 259 6.75 2.84 12.67
CA PHE A 259 5.70 3.41 13.51
C PHE A 259 4.68 4.19 12.69
N LEU A 260 5.13 4.95 11.70
CA LEU A 260 4.24 5.64 10.77
C LEU A 260 3.42 4.64 9.97
N THR A 261 4.04 3.57 9.47
CA THR A 261 3.33 2.50 8.74
C THR A 261 2.27 1.82 9.63
N ILE A 262 2.64 1.44 10.87
CA ILE A 262 1.70 0.83 11.84
C ILE A 262 0.54 1.80 12.13
N GLY A 263 0.86 3.05 12.45
CA GLY A 263 -0.12 4.08 12.76
C GLY A 263 -1.09 4.33 11.61
N LYS A 264 -0.57 4.37 10.37
CA LYS A 264 -1.32 4.58 9.13
C LYS A 264 -2.31 3.45 8.84
N LEU A 265 -1.88 2.19 8.92
CA LEU A 265 -2.79 1.06 8.66
C LEU A 265 -3.89 0.97 9.73
N ARG A 266 -3.58 1.26 10.99
CA ARG A 266 -4.57 1.36 12.08
C ARG A 266 -5.55 2.52 11.84
N ALA A 267 -5.05 3.69 11.44
CA ALA A 267 -5.86 4.87 11.14
C ALA A 267 -6.81 4.64 9.95
N ALA A 268 -6.36 3.93 8.92
CA ALA A 268 -7.19 3.57 7.77
C ALA A 268 -8.42 2.75 8.17
N ARG A 269 -8.30 1.83 9.15
CA ARG A 269 -9.45 1.08 9.68
C ARG A 269 -10.45 1.96 10.42
N LEU A 270 -9.97 2.94 11.17
CA LEU A 270 -10.84 3.91 11.85
C LEU A 270 -11.60 4.77 10.85
N VAL A 271 -10.92 5.26 9.81
CA VAL A 271 -11.54 6.03 8.72
C VAL A 271 -12.55 5.18 7.97
N TRP A 272 -12.21 3.92 7.66
CA TRP A 272 -13.12 2.99 7.00
C TRP A 272 -14.37 2.68 7.82
N ALA A 273 -14.20 2.36 9.10
CA ALA A 273 -15.33 2.12 10.01
C ALA A 273 -16.24 3.36 10.12
N ARG A 274 -15.65 4.56 10.15
CA ARG A 274 -16.41 5.80 10.15
C ARG A 274 -17.17 6.03 8.83
N LEU A 275 -16.52 5.77 7.70
CA LEU A 275 -17.11 5.86 6.36
C LEU A 275 -18.30 4.91 6.21
N THR A 276 -18.10 3.63 6.49
CA THR A 276 -19.15 2.60 6.38
C THR A 276 -20.28 2.82 7.36
N SER A 277 -19.98 3.23 8.60
CA SER A 277 -20.99 3.61 9.60
C SER A 277 -21.83 4.81 9.16
N ALA A 278 -21.23 5.80 8.49
CA ALA A 278 -21.98 6.92 7.91
C ALA A 278 -22.93 6.47 6.77
N CYS A 279 -22.64 5.35 6.13
CA CYS A 279 -23.52 4.67 5.19
C CYS A 279 -24.54 3.72 5.86
N GLY A 280 -24.57 3.63 7.20
CA GLY A 280 -25.46 2.73 7.93
C GLY A 280 -25.01 1.25 7.91
N LEU A 281 -23.71 1.01 7.69
CA LEU A 281 -23.11 -0.32 7.58
C LEU A 281 -22.06 -0.56 8.66
N ASP A 282 -21.80 -1.83 8.95
CA ASP A 282 -20.68 -2.28 9.76
C ASP A 282 -19.91 -3.34 8.97
N VAL A 283 -18.95 -2.89 8.16
CA VAL A 283 -18.16 -3.75 7.27
C VAL A 283 -16.70 -3.57 7.63
N PRO A 284 -15.96 -4.63 8.01
CA PRO A 284 -14.54 -4.52 8.34
C PRO A 284 -13.73 -4.11 7.12
N ALA A 285 -12.68 -3.33 7.34
CA ALA A 285 -11.74 -2.97 6.28
C ALA A 285 -10.89 -4.18 5.90
N ARG A 286 -10.65 -4.37 4.60
CA ARG A 286 -9.58 -5.20 4.07
C ARG A 286 -8.47 -4.29 3.54
N ILE A 287 -7.24 -4.52 3.98
CA ILE A 287 -6.08 -3.68 3.63
C ILE A 287 -5.01 -4.52 2.94
N GLU A 288 -4.61 -4.08 1.76
CA GLU A 288 -3.40 -4.54 1.07
C GLU A 288 -2.30 -3.50 1.24
N ALA A 289 -1.19 -3.91 1.87
CA ALA A 289 -0.02 -3.07 2.04
C ALA A 289 1.04 -3.42 0.98
N ARG A 290 1.52 -2.42 0.23
CA ARG A 290 2.60 -2.59 -0.75
C ARG A 290 3.83 -1.80 -0.29
N SER A 291 5.01 -2.41 -0.29
CA SER A 291 6.24 -1.67 0.07
C SER A 291 6.47 -0.52 -0.91
N SER A 292 6.88 0.63 -0.38
CA SER A 292 7.07 1.83 -1.17
C SER A 292 8.29 1.75 -2.09
N GLN A 293 8.16 2.26 -3.32
CA GLN A 293 9.27 2.42 -4.25
C GLN A 293 10.05 3.71 -3.95
N ARG A 294 9.36 4.73 -3.42
CA ARG A 294 9.92 6.02 -2.96
C ARG A 294 11.14 5.90 -2.04
N MET A 295 11.22 4.84 -1.25
CA MET A 295 12.32 4.60 -0.30
C MET A 295 13.53 3.86 -0.89
N LEU A 296 13.41 3.28 -2.10
CA LEU A 296 14.45 2.45 -2.68
C LEU A 296 15.55 3.26 -3.36
N THR A 297 16.79 2.83 -3.16
CA THR A 297 17.99 3.50 -3.68
C THR A 297 18.62 2.70 -4.81
N ARG A 298 19.19 3.40 -5.81
CA ARG A 298 20.01 2.79 -6.87
C ARG A 298 21.41 2.46 -6.39
N ARG A 299 21.99 3.35 -5.58
CA ARG A 299 23.28 3.13 -4.89
C ARG A 299 23.07 2.26 -3.67
N ASP A 300 24.07 1.45 -3.35
CA ASP A 300 24.02 0.45 -2.28
C ASP A 300 22.67 -0.33 -2.22
N PRO A 301 22.29 -1.04 -3.29
CA PRO A 301 20.97 -1.67 -3.39
C PRO A 301 20.73 -2.74 -2.33
N TRP A 302 21.78 -3.32 -1.76
CA TRP A 302 21.65 -4.31 -0.68
C TRP A 302 20.98 -3.72 0.55
N THR A 303 21.20 -2.44 0.85
CA THR A 303 20.53 -1.72 1.94
C THR A 303 19.01 -1.64 1.73
N ASN A 304 18.51 -1.77 0.49
CA ASN A 304 17.06 -1.88 0.27
C ASN A 304 16.44 -3.13 0.91
N MET A 305 17.20 -4.21 1.14
CA MET A 305 16.69 -5.38 1.89
C MET A 305 16.27 -4.99 3.32
N LEU A 306 17.04 -4.10 3.96
CA LEU A 306 16.74 -3.60 5.29
C LEU A 306 15.49 -2.70 5.27
N ARG A 307 15.38 -1.83 4.28
CA ARG A 307 14.19 -0.97 4.08
C ARG A 307 12.93 -1.78 3.88
N LEU A 308 13.00 -2.83 3.04
CA LEU A 308 11.90 -3.74 2.78
C LEU A 308 11.52 -4.57 4.01
N THR A 309 12.50 -4.93 4.85
CA THR A 309 12.24 -5.60 6.13
C THR A 309 11.45 -4.70 7.08
N SER A 310 11.83 -3.42 7.20
CA SER A 310 11.09 -2.43 7.99
C SER A 310 9.67 -2.22 7.48
N ALA A 311 9.49 -2.10 6.16
CA ALA A 311 8.16 -1.98 5.55
C ALA A 311 7.29 -3.22 5.80
N GLY A 312 7.87 -4.43 5.66
CA GLY A 312 7.19 -5.69 5.97
C GLY A 312 6.76 -5.80 7.43
N PHE A 313 7.65 -5.45 8.36
CA PHE A 313 7.34 -5.41 9.79
C PHE A 313 6.21 -4.42 10.10
N GLY A 314 6.32 -3.19 9.59
CA GLY A 314 5.31 -2.15 9.80
C GLY A 314 3.94 -2.55 9.24
N ALA A 315 3.91 -3.17 8.05
CA ALA A 315 2.68 -3.67 7.45
C ALA A 315 2.05 -4.82 8.23
N ALA A 316 2.85 -5.77 8.70
CA ALA A 316 2.39 -6.91 9.48
C ALA A 316 1.85 -6.50 10.85
N VAL A 317 2.59 -5.66 11.60
CA VAL A 317 2.17 -5.16 12.91
C VAL A 317 0.99 -4.18 12.79
N GLY A 318 0.96 -3.38 11.71
CA GLY A 318 -0.21 -2.57 11.35
C GLY A 318 -1.42 -3.42 10.91
N GLY A 319 -1.26 -4.73 10.82
CA GLY A 319 -2.31 -5.71 10.62
C GLY A 319 -2.80 -5.83 9.18
N ALA A 320 -2.00 -5.56 8.15
CA ALA A 320 -2.42 -5.73 6.76
C ALA A 320 -2.98 -7.15 6.48
N ASP A 321 -4.01 -7.24 5.64
CA ASP A 321 -4.61 -8.52 5.23
C ASP A 321 -3.76 -9.20 4.14
N ALA A 322 -3.14 -8.40 3.28
CA ALA A 322 -2.16 -8.85 2.29
C ALA A 322 -0.94 -7.93 2.28
N ILE A 323 0.25 -8.52 2.10
CA ILE A 323 1.51 -7.77 2.03
C ILE A 323 2.23 -8.13 0.73
N VAL A 324 2.52 -7.09 -0.06
CA VAL A 324 3.35 -7.17 -1.26
C VAL A 324 4.65 -6.44 -0.98
N LEU A 325 5.74 -7.17 -0.83
CA LEU A 325 7.08 -6.57 -0.80
C LEU A 325 7.66 -6.56 -2.20
N GLY A 326 8.16 -5.39 -2.62
CA GLY A 326 9.03 -5.24 -3.77
C GLY A 326 10.35 -5.96 -3.56
N ALA A 327 11.21 -5.88 -4.56
CA ALA A 327 12.54 -6.46 -4.50
C ALA A 327 13.60 -5.37 -4.25
N PHE A 328 14.69 -5.74 -3.59
CA PHE A 328 15.77 -4.80 -3.28
C PHE A 328 16.46 -4.22 -4.54
N THR A 329 16.22 -4.84 -5.70
CA THR A 329 16.68 -4.43 -7.02
C THR A 329 15.73 -3.49 -7.77
N ASP A 330 14.52 -3.22 -7.28
CA ASP A 330 13.46 -2.58 -8.08
C ASP A 330 13.81 -1.17 -8.57
N ALA A 331 14.69 -0.44 -7.86
CA ALA A 331 15.20 0.86 -8.30
C ALA A 331 16.19 0.77 -9.47
N LEU A 332 16.76 -0.42 -9.72
CA LEU A 332 17.79 -0.68 -10.74
C LEU A 332 17.20 -1.36 -11.97
N GLY A 333 16.34 -2.36 -11.77
CA GLY A 333 15.78 -3.20 -12.83
C GLY A 333 14.82 -4.24 -12.26
N ARG A 334 14.40 -5.21 -13.10
CA ARG A 334 13.49 -6.27 -12.64
C ARG A 334 14.22 -7.26 -11.73
N PRO A 335 13.51 -7.91 -10.80
CA PRO A 335 14.14 -8.80 -9.83
C PRO A 335 14.68 -10.08 -10.47
N SER A 336 15.92 -10.42 -10.12
CA SER A 336 16.48 -11.76 -10.33
C SER A 336 15.80 -12.80 -9.42
N PRO A 337 15.97 -14.12 -9.66
CA PRO A 337 15.45 -15.15 -8.77
C PRO A 337 15.89 -14.99 -7.30
N LEU A 338 17.13 -14.52 -7.08
CA LEU A 338 17.62 -14.20 -5.74
C LEU A 338 16.79 -13.08 -5.12
N ALA A 339 16.54 -11.98 -5.85
CA ALA A 339 15.80 -10.84 -5.34
C ALA A 339 14.34 -11.17 -5.02
N ARG A 340 13.67 -11.97 -5.87
CA ARG A 340 12.33 -12.51 -5.58
C ARG A 340 12.32 -13.35 -4.31
N ARG A 341 13.27 -14.28 -4.20
CA ARG A 341 13.40 -15.14 -3.01
C ARG A 341 13.63 -14.32 -1.74
N GLN A 342 14.48 -13.30 -1.78
CA GLN A 342 14.73 -12.47 -0.59
C GLN A 342 13.48 -11.68 -0.18
N SER A 343 12.73 -11.12 -1.12
CA SER A 343 11.46 -10.45 -0.81
C SER A 343 10.46 -11.39 -0.11
N ARG A 344 10.27 -12.60 -0.64
CA ARG A 344 9.42 -13.63 -0.05
C ARG A 344 9.93 -14.09 1.32
N ASN A 345 11.22 -14.41 1.43
CA ASN A 345 11.81 -14.92 2.66
C ASN A 345 11.79 -13.87 3.77
N THR A 346 11.93 -12.58 3.48
CA THR A 346 11.74 -11.52 4.49
C THR A 346 10.39 -11.65 5.17
N GLN A 347 9.30 -11.86 4.41
CA GLN A 347 7.97 -12.04 4.98
C GLN A 347 7.85 -13.36 5.75
N LEU A 348 8.42 -14.46 5.23
CA LEU A 348 8.43 -15.76 5.92
C LEU A 348 9.18 -15.70 7.24
N VAL A 349 10.34 -15.05 7.31
CA VAL A 349 11.08 -14.85 8.56
C VAL A 349 10.25 -14.05 9.57
N LEU A 350 9.60 -12.96 9.12
CA LEU A 350 8.73 -12.17 9.98
C LEU A 350 7.55 -13.01 10.53
N MET A 351 6.96 -13.87 9.70
CA MET A 351 5.81 -14.70 10.06
C MET A 351 6.19 -15.91 10.93
N GLU A 352 7.15 -16.71 10.47
CA GLU A 352 7.45 -18.06 10.96
C GLU A 352 8.56 -18.09 12.01
N GLU A 353 9.48 -17.12 12.02
CA GLU A 353 10.61 -17.11 12.96
C GLU A 353 10.46 -16.00 14.01
N ALA A 354 10.09 -14.79 13.57
CA ALA A 354 9.87 -13.66 14.47
C ALA A 354 8.47 -13.70 15.12
N HIS A 355 7.55 -14.51 14.58
CA HIS A 355 6.21 -14.75 15.12
C HIS A 355 5.38 -13.47 15.34
N ILE A 356 5.66 -12.40 14.60
CA ILE A 356 5.03 -11.08 14.83
C ILE A 356 3.52 -11.13 14.53
N GLY A 357 3.10 -12.11 13.73
CA GLY A 357 1.72 -12.37 13.38
C GLY A 357 0.93 -13.20 14.39
N ARG A 358 1.52 -13.65 15.51
CA ARG A 358 0.80 -14.47 16.52
C ARG A 358 -0.18 -13.68 17.38
N VAL A 359 -0.08 -12.35 17.39
CA VAL A 359 -0.99 -11.44 18.10
C VAL A 359 -1.62 -10.50 17.07
N ALA A 360 -2.93 -10.26 17.17
CA ALA A 360 -3.69 -9.53 16.15
C ALA A 360 -3.29 -8.06 16.00
N ASP A 361 -3.04 -7.35 17.10
CA ASP A 361 -2.50 -5.99 17.14
C ASP A 361 -1.50 -5.88 18.30
N PRO A 362 -0.23 -6.25 18.10
CA PRO A 362 0.77 -6.21 19.18
C PRO A 362 1.15 -4.77 19.57
N ALA A 363 0.74 -3.75 18.81
CA ALA A 363 0.99 -2.35 19.13
C ALA A 363 -0.11 -1.70 19.99
N ALA A 364 -1.24 -2.39 20.20
CA ALA A 364 -2.35 -1.89 21.00
C ALA A 364 -1.92 -1.50 22.43
N GLY A 365 -2.36 -0.31 22.87
CA GLY A 365 -2.03 0.24 24.19
C GLY A 365 -0.69 0.98 24.26
N SER A 366 0.12 0.96 23.19
CA SER A 366 1.31 1.81 23.10
C SER A 366 0.90 3.28 23.01
N GLY A 367 1.29 4.08 24.02
CA GLY A 367 0.96 5.51 24.08
C GLY A 367 1.30 6.29 22.81
N TYR A 368 2.47 6.00 22.24
CA TYR A 368 2.93 6.62 21.01
C TYR A 368 2.09 6.18 19.80
N VAL A 369 1.90 4.88 19.61
CA VAL A 369 1.18 4.37 18.44
C VAL A 369 -0.29 4.77 18.47
N GLU A 370 -0.93 4.75 19.65
CA GLU A 370 -2.32 5.22 19.78
C GLU A 370 -2.46 6.71 19.45
N ALA A 371 -1.57 7.56 19.98
CA ALA A 371 -1.59 8.99 19.69
C ALA A 371 -1.30 9.30 18.22
N LEU A 372 -0.36 8.58 17.60
CA LEU A 372 -0.04 8.73 16.18
C LEU A 372 -1.20 8.26 15.29
N THR A 373 -1.80 7.11 15.60
CA THR A 373 -3.00 6.60 14.91
C THR A 373 -4.16 7.60 14.96
N ASP A 374 -4.47 8.16 16.13
CA ASP A 374 -5.56 9.14 16.28
C ASP A 374 -5.29 10.42 15.48
N GLN A 375 -4.06 10.96 15.54
CA GLN A 375 -3.65 12.12 14.76
C GLN A 375 -3.81 11.89 13.24
N ILE A 376 -3.30 10.76 12.73
CA ILE A 376 -3.43 10.41 11.31
C ILE A 376 -4.91 10.24 10.92
N ALA A 377 -5.70 9.54 11.73
CA ALA A 377 -7.11 9.27 11.44
C ALA A 377 -7.94 10.56 11.37
N ARG A 378 -7.70 11.52 12.29
CA ARG A 378 -8.38 12.83 12.27
C ARG A 378 -7.99 13.65 11.05
N ALA A 379 -6.70 13.72 10.74
CA ALA A 379 -6.21 14.45 9.58
C ALA A 379 -6.77 13.86 8.28
N ALA A 380 -6.74 12.53 8.14
CA ALA A 380 -7.31 11.82 6.99
C ALA A 380 -8.81 12.01 6.86
N TRP A 381 -9.56 11.95 7.97
CA TRP A 381 -11.01 12.19 7.96
C TRP A 381 -11.34 13.62 7.51
N SER A 382 -10.58 14.62 7.99
CA SER A 382 -10.73 16.01 7.57
C SER A 382 -10.46 16.18 6.06
N ALA A 383 -9.35 15.64 5.57
CA ALA A 383 -9.00 15.70 4.14
C ALA A 383 -10.03 14.97 3.25
N PHE A 384 -10.57 13.84 3.72
CA PHE A 384 -11.67 13.13 3.07
C PHE A 384 -12.93 14.00 2.99
N GLN A 385 -13.31 14.68 4.06
CA GLN A 385 -14.47 15.57 4.09
C GLN A 385 -14.32 16.75 3.13
N VAL A 386 -13.12 17.34 3.04
CA VAL A 386 -12.81 18.39 2.05
C VAL A 386 -13.00 17.84 0.64
N THR A 387 -12.43 16.67 0.33
CA THR A 387 -12.56 16.02 -0.98
C THR A 387 -14.01 15.77 -1.37
N GLU A 388 -14.84 15.22 -0.45
CA GLU A 388 -16.27 15.03 -0.72
C GLU A 388 -17.03 16.36 -0.85
N GLY A 389 -16.65 17.39 -0.09
CA GLY A 389 -17.21 18.74 -0.19
C GLY A 389 -16.95 19.41 -1.55
N MET A 390 -15.89 19.02 -2.25
CA MET A 390 -15.58 19.47 -3.62
C MET A 390 -16.40 18.74 -4.71
N GLY A 391 -17.28 17.82 -4.34
CA GLY A 391 -18.02 16.98 -5.28
C GLY A 391 -17.44 15.57 -5.43
N GLY A 392 -16.44 15.21 -4.62
CA GLY A 392 -15.81 13.90 -4.58
C GLY A 392 -14.44 13.84 -5.29
N VAL A 393 -13.83 12.66 -5.22
CA VAL A 393 -12.43 12.42 -5.66
C VAL A 393 -12.15 12.82 -7.11
N VAL A 394 -13.09 12.61 -8.03
CA VAL A 394 -12.91 13.00 -9.45
C VAL A 394 -12.79 14.52 -9.57
N SER A 395 -13.69 15.27 -8.94
CA SER A 395 -13.64 16.73 -8.94
C SER A 395 -12.38 17.26 -8.25
N ALA A 396 -11.96 16.64 -7.13
CA ALA A 396 -10.73 17.02 -6.44
C ALA A 396 -9.47 16.77 -7.29
N LEU A 397 -9.41 15.65 -8.02
CA LEU A 397 -8.33 15.36 -8.98
C LEU A 397 -8.31 16.37 -10.12
N THR A 398 -9.43 16.56 -10.82
CA THR A 398 -9.51 17.48 -11.98
C THR A 398 -9.24 18.94 -11.59
N ALA A 399 -9.64 19.36 -10.38
CA ALA A 399 -9.34 20.68 -9.86
C ALA A 399 -7.88 20.84 -9.38
N GLY A 400 -7.09 19.76 -9.35
CA GLY A 400 -5.69 19.79 -8.90
C GLY A 400 -5.50 19.86 -7.38
N HIS A 401 -6.55 19.64 -6.59
CA HIS A 401 -6.47 19.74 -5.13
C HIS A 401 -5.52 18.69 -4.54
N ILE A 402 -5.64 17.43 -4.98
CA ILE A 402 -4.79 16.34 -4.48
C ILE A 402 -3.31 16.58 -4.82
N ALA A 403 -3.03 17.09 -6.03
CA ALA A 403 -1.66 17.43 -6.41
C ALA A 403 -1.08 18.57 -5.57
N ALA A 404 -1.89 19.58 -5.24
CA ALA A 404 -1.46 20.69 -4.37
C ALA A 404 -1.15 20.23 -2.94
N GLU A 405 -1.92 19.30 -2.38
CA GLU A 405 -1.64 18.70 -1.06
C GLU A 405 -0.33 17.89 -1.06
N VAL A 406 -0.09 17.14 -2.14
CA VAL A 406 1.18 16.42 -2.35
C VAL A 406 2.35 17.39 -2.45
N GLU A 407 2.23 18.45 -3.24
CA GLU A 407 3.27 19.48 -3.40
C GLU A 407 3.57 20.20 -2.08
N THR A 408 2.54 20.49 -1.29
CA THR A 408 2.69 21.08 0.05
C THR A 408 3.52 20.16 0.96
N THR A 409 3.23 18.86 0.94
CA THR A 409 3.97 17.86 1.73
C THR A 409 5.43 17.74 1.27
N CYS A 410 5.66 17.73 -0.04
CA CYS A 410 7.00 17.69 -0.62
C CYS A 410 7.81 18.94 -0.24
N THR A 411 7.20 20.12 -0.28
CA THR A 411 7.82 21.39 0.10
C THR A 411 8.21 21.38 1.58
N ALA A 412 7.28 21.01 2.47
CA ALA A 412 7.57 20.88 3.91
C ALA A 412 8.71 19.87 4.19
N ARG A 413 8.75 18.75 3.45
CA ARG A 413 9.84 17.78 3.57
C ARG A 413 11.19 18.35 3.14
N ALA A 414 11.23 19.15 2.07
CA ALA A 414 12.45 19.80 1.62
C ALA A 414 12.93 20.88 2.61
N GLU A 415 12.00 21.66 3.17
CA GLU A 415 12.29 22.68 4.19
C GLU A 415 12.79 22.09 5.51
N ALA A 416 12.41 20.85 5.83
CA ALA A 416 12.93 20.12 6.99
C ALA A 416 14.42 19.73 6.88
N GLY A 417 15.04 19.90 5.71
CA GLY A 417 16.45 19.64 5.44
C GLY A 417 16.72 18.33 4.71
N GLU A 418 17.98 18.13 4.31
CA GLU A 418 18.40 16.94 3.58
C GLU A 418 18.28 15.67 4.45
N PRO A 419 17.55 14.64 3.98
CA PRO A 419 17.41 13.41 4.75
C PRO A 419 18.73 12.62 4.76
N ALA A 420 19.05 12.02 5.90
CA ALA A 420 20.11 11.02 5.99
C ALA A 420 19.64 9.71 5.32
N ILE A 421 20.17 9.43 4.13
CA ILE A 421 19.88 8.23 3.35
C ILE A 421 21.09 7.31 3.46
N VAL A 422 20.96 6.26 4.29
CA VAL A 422 22.03 5.27 4.49
C VAL A 422 22.40 4.61 3.16
N GLY A 423 23.70 4.58 2.85
CA GLY A 423 24.25 4.08 1.59
C GLY A 423 24.27 5.09 0.45
N VAL A 424 23.70 6.29 0.64
CA VAL A 424 23.67 7.36 -0.38
C VAL A 424 24.27 8.66 0.16
N THR A 425 23.57 9.38 1.04
CA THR A 425 24.05 10.64 1.65
C THR A 425 24.76 10.38 2.98
N ALA A 426 24.42 9.29 3.67
CA ALA A 426 25.04 8.88 4.92
C ALA A 426 25.74 7.52 4.73
N TYR A 427 27.03 7.46 5.08
CA TYR A 427 27.85 6.24 5.00
C TYR A 427 27.83 5.56 3.61
N PRO A 428 28.06 6.29 2.50
CA PRO A 428 28.13 5.67 1.19
C PRO A 428 29.30 4.67 1.14
N PRO A 429 29.14 3.49 0.52
CA PRO A 429 30.23 2.55 0.36
C PRO A 429 31.32 3.14 -0.56
N ALA A 430 32.57 2.75 -0.35
CA ALA A 430 33.67 3.16 -1.23
C ALA A 430 33.50 2.64 -2.66
N LYS A 431 32.80 1.50 -2.81
CA LYS A 431 32.43 0.89 -4.08
C LYS A 431 31.12 0.11 -3.89
N ASP A 432 30.17 0.29 -4.82
CA ASP A 432 28.95 -0.50 -4.83
C ASP A 432 29.25 -1.96 -5.19
N GLU A 433 28.68 -2.90 -4.42
CA GLU A 433 28.72 -4.33 -4.73
C GLU A 433 27.69 -4.63 -5.84
N PRO A 434 28.10 -5.25 -6.96
CA PRO A 434 27.20 -5.51 -8.06
C PRO A 434 26.03 -6.42 -7.64
N VAL A 435 24.87 -6.16 -8.23
CA VAL A 435 23.67 -6.97 -8.06
C VAL A 435 23.16 -7.43 -9.42
N GLU A 436 22.70 -8.67 -9.48
CA GLU A 436 22.05 -9.21 -10.66
C GLU A 436 20.62 -8.66 -10.79
N VAL A 437 20.36 -8.00 -11.92
CA VAL A 437 19.03 -7.55 -12.33
C VAL A 437 18.66 -8.15 -13.67
N ASP A 438 17.37 -8.42 -13.85
CA ASP A 438 16.86 -8.76 -15.16
C ASP A 438 16.59 -7.48 -15.97
N THR A 439 17.20 -7.40 -17.15
CA THR A 439 17.02 -6.32 -18.13
C THR A 439 16.55 -6.84 -19.49
N SER A 440 16.09 -8.09 -19.60
CA SER A 440 15.59 -8.65 -20.86
C SER A 440 14.51 -7.75 -21.47
N ALA A 441 14.61 -7.44 -22.76
CA ALA A 441 13.53 -6.70 -23.41
C ALA A 441 12.28 -7.58 -23.51
N GLY A 442 11.14 -7.00 -23.19
CA GLY A 442 9.84 -7.61 -23.50
C GLY A 442 9.50 -7.47 -24.98
N ALA A 443 8.67 -8.37 -25.48
CA ALA A 443 7.99 -8.19 -26.75
C ALA A 443 6.58 -7.68 -26.47
N ALA A 444 6.23 -6.53 -27.02
CA ALA A 444 4.86 -6.04 -26.95
C ALA A 444 3.92 -7.00 -27.67
N VAL A 445 2.69 -7.11 -27.17
CA VAL A 445 1.60 -7.87 -27.77
C VAL A 445 0.47 -6.92 -28.15
N ASP A 446 -0.34 -7.32 -29.13
CA ASP A 446 -1.54 -6.57 -29.47
C ASP A 446 -2.52 -6.63 -28.29
N GLY A 447 -2.91 -5.47 -27.77
CA GLY A 447 -3.85 -5.35 -26.67
C GLY A 447 -5.08 -4.52 -27.07
N PRO A 448 -6.23 -4.72 -26.40
CA PRO A 448 -7.40 -3.88 -26.62
C PRO A 448 -7.12 -2.43 -26.20
N SER A 449 -7.81 -1.49 -26.83
CA SER A 449 -7.77 -0.11 -26.37
C SER A 449 -8.56 0.04 -25.07
N ALA A 450 -7.99 0.75 -24.10
CA ALA A 450 -8.74 1.21 -22.92
C ALA A 450 -9.72 2.36 -23.25
N ARG A 451 -9.77 2.85 -24.50
CA ARG A 451 -10.56 4.03 -24.86
C ARG A 451 -12.06 3.80 -24.71
N LEU A 452 -12.72 4.72 -24.03
CA LEU A 452 -14.19 4.80 -23.96
C LEU A 452 -14.73 6.02 -24.73
N PRO A 453 -16.00 5.99 -25.19
CA PRO A 453 -16.62 7.13 -25.87
C PRO A 453 -16.70 8.38 -25.00
N GLY A 454 -16.41 9.54 -25.59
CA GLY A 454 -16.47 10.85 -24.93
C GLY A 454 -15.11 11.56 -24.89
N PRO A 455 -15.05 12.78 -24.32
CA PRO A 455 -13.80 13.52 -24.17
C PRO A 455 -12.87 12.82 -23.17
N ASP A 456 -11.56 12.91 -23.40
CA ASP A 456 -10.57 12.36 -22.49
C ASP A 456 -10.57 13.11 -21.15
N GLY A 457 -10.39 12.38 -20.05
CA GLY A 457 -10.24 12.98 -18.72
C GLY A 457 -8.86 13.63 -18.56
N ARG A 458 -8.76 14.65 -17.71
CA ARG A 458 -7.50 15.35 -17.39
C ARG A 458 -7.44 15.73 -15.91
N CYS A 459 -6.27 15.57 -15.30
CA CYS A 459 -5.90 16.09 -13.98
C CYS A 459 -4.38 16.34 -13.93
N PRO A 460 -3.88 17.16 -12.99
CA PRO A 460 -2.44 17.21 -12.73
C PRO A 460 -1.92 15.82 -12.31
N PRO A 461 -0.87 15.30 -12.97
CA PRO A 461 -0.39 13.95 -12.71
C PRO A 461 0.32 13.86 -11.35
N LEU A 462 0.08 12.76 -10.65
CA LEU A 462 0.82 12.35 -9.46
C LEU A 462 2.01 11.49 -9.90
N ALA A 463 3.10 12.16 -10.30
CA ALA A 463 4.31 11.50 -10.75
C ALA A 463 5.05 10.85 -9.56
N PRO A 464 5.40 9.55 -9.62
CA PRO A 464 6.15 8.90 -8.55
C PRO A 464 7.55 9.50 -8.43
N LEU A 465 8.06 9.60 -7.21
CA LEU A 465 9.40 10.10 -6.91
C LEU A 465 10.15 9.14 -6.00
N ARG A 466 11.49 9.10 -6.13
CA ARG A 466 12.36 8.44 -5.13
C ARG A 466 13.12 9.51 -4.36
N ILE A 467 13.13 9.38 -3.03
CA ILE A 467 13.78 10.38 -2.15
C ILE A 467 15.28 10.48 -2.44
N SER A 468 15.91 9.38 -2.86
CA SER A 468 17.34 9.33 -3.16
C SER A 468 17.71 9.85 -4.55
N GLU A 469 16.75 10.03 -5.46
CA GLU A 469 17.04 10.32 -6.87
C GLU A 469 17.89 11.57 -7.11
N PRO A 470 17.64 12.72 -6.44
CA PRO A 470 18.50 13.89 -6.59
C PRO A 470 19.97 13.62 -6.23
N PHE A 471 20.22 12.77 -5.24
CA PHE A 471 21.56 12.47 -4.72
C PHE A 471 22.29 11.36 -5.50
N GLU A 472 21.58 10.65 -6.36
CA GLU A 472 22.15 9.59 -7.21
C GLU A 472 22.69 10.14 -8.53
N ILE A 473 22.15 11.27 -8.99
CA ILE A 473 22.54 11.93 -10.25
C ILE A 473 23.84 12.71 -10.08
N GLU A 474 24.02 13.40 -8.95
CA GLU A 474 25.18 14.27 -8.69
C GLU A 474 26.51 13.52 -8.58
N ALA A 475 26.49 12.22 -8.26
CA ALA A 475 27.71 11.41 -8.12
C ALA A 475 28.13 10.68 -9.41
N ALA A 476 27.39 10.85 -10.51
CA ALA A 476 27.70 10.27 -11.82
C ALA A 476 28.50 11.21 -12.74
N GLN A 477 28.82 12.42 -12.25
CA GLN A 477 29.74 13.39 -12.87
C GLN A 477 31.04 13.42 -12.06
#